data_AF-A0A7X6VYD6-F1
#
_entry.id   AF-A0A7X6VYD6-F1
#
_cell.length_a   1.000
_cell.length_b   1.000
_cell.length_c   1.000
_cell.angle_alpha   90.00
_cell.angle_beta   90.00
_cell.angle_gamma   90.00
#
_symmetry.space_group_name_H-M   'P 1'
#
loop_
_entity.id
_entity.type
_entity.pdbx_description
1 polymer ?
#
loop_
_entity_poly.entity_id
_entity_poly.type
_entity_poly.pdbx_seq_one_letter_code
_entity_poly.pdbx_strand_id
1 'polypeptide(L)'
;MCLLSVGYSRAQPDTLLLSRMQAESLFLENNIDLLINQLNIDHADAEILQAKLWPNPTLSIAEINLWNTGKEHSEDLPPLFGNWGKTTQVSAQFEQLIYTASKKSKLVSIKKVDREIASTYFEELLRNLKYEFRNSLTELQFLQQKEKLYKNLTANLERLISGFKNQLQQKNISKSELVRLQFLKIQFQKQINEIHKNRNVLVKELKLLMAQSPETFIVLTDEGFEMNLQQVEKLNHPELIQIAFENRSDLK
;
A
#
# COMPACT_ATOMS: atom_id res chain seq x y z
N MET A 1 32.93 -7.98 41.98
CA MET A 1 31.82 -8.90 41.67
C MET A 1 30.82 -8.13 40.82
N CYS A 2 31.03 -8.07 39.49
CA CYS A 2 30.15 -7.36 38.57
C CYS A 2 29.13 -8.36 38.01
N LEU A 3 27.85 -8.19 38.37
CA LEU A 3 26.75 -8.99 37.85
C LEU A 3 26.36 -8.46 36.47
N LEU A 4 26.72 -9.21 35.42
CA LEU A 4 26.22 -9.01 34.06
C LEU A 4 24.77 -9.52 34.00
N SER A 5 23.82 -8.60 33.94
CA SER A 5 22.43 -8.92 33.59
C SER A 5 22.33 -9.15 32.08
N VAL A 6 22.32 -10.41 31.67
CA VAL A 6 22.00 -10.81 30.29
C VAL A 6 20.50 -10.64 30.09
N GLY A 7 20.10 -9.59 29.37
CA GLY A 7 18.74 -9.44 28.88
C GLY A 7 18.48 -10.47 27.78
N TYR A 8 17.64 -11.46 28.06
CA TYR A 8 17.08 -12.33 27.03
C TYR A 8 15.99 -11.55 26.27
N SER A 9 16.33 -10.95 25.13
CA SER A 9 15.32 -10.63 24.12
C SER A 9 14.82 -11.95 23.52
N ARG A 10 13.61 -12.35 23.90
CA ARG A 10 12.84 -13.37 23.18
C ARG A 10 12.31 -12.72 21.90
N ALA A 11 13.12 -12.72 20.84
CA ALA A 11 12.59 -12.60 19.49
C ALA A 11 12.05 -14.00 19.11
N GLN A 12 10.79 -14.28 19.47
CA GLN A 12 10.11 -15.40 18.82
C GLN A 12 9.65 -14.88 17.45
N PRO A 13 10.02 -15.53 16.34
CA PRO A 13 9.38 -15.26 15.07
C PRO A 13 7.93 -15.73 15.19
N ASP A 14 7.03 -14.83 15.55
CA ASP A 14 5.61 -15.14 15.63
C ASP A 14 5.14 -15.50 14.22
N THR A 15 4.86 -16.79 14.05
CA THR A 15 4.23 -17.30 12.84
C THR A 15 2.75 -16.98 12.95
N LEU A 16 2.33 -15.94 12.25
CA LEU A 16 0.96 -15.47 12.20
C LEU A 16 0.19 -16.33 11.22
N LEU A 17 -0.69 -17.15 11.78
CA LEU A 17 -1.70 -17.90 11.04
C LEU A 17 -2.86 -16.95 10.76
N LEU A 18 -3.08 -16.67 9.48
CA LEU A 18 -4.11 -15.72 9.05
C LEU A 18 -5.10 -16.41 8.11
N SER A 19 -6.39 -16.18 8.34
CA SER A 19 -7.40 -16.45 7.32
C SER A 19 -7.40 -15.34 6.26
N ARG A 20 -7.98 -15.61 5.08
CA ARG A 20 -8.09 -14.60 4.01
C ARG A 20 -8.80 -13.33 4.49
N MET A 21 -9.87 -13.48 5.27
CA MET A 21 -10.63 -12.34 5.78
C MET A 21 -9.84 -11.51 6.80
N GLN A 22 -9.05 -12.18 7.65
CA GLN A 22 -8.20 -11.48 8.63
C GLN A 22 -7.09 -10.70 7.92
N ALA A 23 -6.48 -11.28 6.89
CA ALA A 23 -5.48 -10.59 6.07
C ALA A 23 -6.08 -9.37 5.35
N GLU A 24 -7.28 -9.48 4.79
CA GLU A 24 -8.00 -8.35 4.18
C GLU A 24 -8.33 -7.25 5.20
N SER A 25 -8.72 -7.62 6.42
CA SER A 25 -9.02 -6.64 7.48
C SER A 25 -7.78 -5.83 7.87
N LEU A 26 -6.65 -6.51 8.09
CA LEU A 26 -5.37 -5.86 8.39
C LEU A 26 -4.90 -4.93 7.27
N PHE A 27 -5.11 -5.33 6.00
CA PHE A 27 -4.81 -4.49 4.85
C PHE A 27 -5.63 -3.19 4.88
N LEU A 28 -6.93 -3.27 5.17
CA LEU A 28 -7.80 -2.10 5.18
C LEU A 28 -7.49 -1.17 6.34
N GLU A 29 -7.35 -1.71 7.56
CA GLU A 29 -7.08 -0.92 8.77
C GLU A 29 -5.78 -0.11 8.66
N ASN A 30 -4.72 -0.70 8.09
CA ASN A 30 -3.41 -0.05 8.09
C ASN A 30 -3.16 0.90 6.92
N ASN A 31 -3.88 0.78 5.81
CA ASN A 31 -3.58 1.55 4.58
C ASN A 31 -4.60 2.64 4.24
N ILE A 32 -5.87 2.50 4.68
CA ILE A 32 -6.92 3.44 4.26
C ILE A 32 -6.59 4.87 4.69
N ASP A 33 -6.21 5.07 5.95
CA ASP A 33 -5.91 6.41 6.47
C ASP A 33 -4.72 7.05 5.76
N LEU A 34 -3.68 6.26 5.45
CA LEU A 34 -2.50 6.75 4.72
C LEU A 34 -2.86 7.17 3.29
N LEU A 35 -3.70 6.39 2.62
CA LEU A 35 -4.15 6.68 1.25
C LEU A 35 -5.07 7.90 1.19
N ILE A 36 -5.97 8.07 2.16
CA ILE A 36 -6.85 9.26 2.27
C ILE A 36 -5.99 10.52 2.45
N ASN A 37 -5.03 10.47 3.36
CA ASN A 37 -4.13 11.59 3.62
C ASN A 37 -3.28 11.95 2.39
N GLN A 38 -2.76 10.95 1.67
CA GLN A 38 -1.94 11.19 0.47
C GLN A 38 -2.71 11.88 -0.66
N LEU A 39 -4.01 11.62 -0.77
CA LEU A 39 -4.88 12.25 -1.77
C LEU A 39 -5.48 13.59 -1.32
N ASN A 40 -5.14 14.07 -0.11
CA ASN A 40 -5.53 15.37 0.41
C ASN A 40 -7.06 15.61 0.34
N ILE A 41 -7.88 14.55 0.44
CA ILE A 41 -9.35 14.65 0.30
C ILE A 41 -9.92 15.58 1.38
N ASP A 42 -9.43 15.47 2.61
CA ASP A 42 -9.81 16.36 3.72
C ASP A 42 -9.39 17.82 3.49
N HIS A 43 -8.25 18.04 2.83
CA HIS A 43 -7.80 19.38 2.46
C HIS A 43 -8.69 19.98 1.36
N ALA A 44 -9.12 19.16 0.38
CA ALA A 44 -10.05 19.60 -0.65
C ALA A 44 -11.40 20.02 -0.03
N ASP A 45 -11.86 19.33 1.01
CA ASP A 45 -13.05 19.73 1.78
C ASP A 45 -12.86 21.08 2.51
N ALA A 46 -11.69 21.30 3.11
CA ALA A 46 -11.33 22.58 3.70
C ALA A 46 -11.25 23.71 2.65
N GLU A 47 -10.71 23.46 1.46
CA GLU A 47 -10.65 24.43 0.36
C GLU A 47 -12.04 24.80 -0.17
N ILE A 48 -12.97 23.85 -0.27
CA ILE A 48 -14.37 24.13 -0.64
C ILE A 48 -15.01 25.02 0.43
N LEU A 49 -14.80 24.71 1.70
CA LEU A 49 -15.32 25.48 2.82
C LEU A 49 -14.72 26.89 2.84
N GLN A 50 -13.42 27.04 2.58
CA GLN A 50 -12.75 28.33 2.44
C GLN A 50 -13.30 29.13 1.24
N ALA A 51 -13.42 28.52 0.06
CA ALA A 51 -13.98 29.15 -1.14
C ALA A 51 -15.44 29.60 -0.93
N LYS A 52 -16.19 28.88 -0.08
CA LYS A 52 -17.55 29.26 0.33
C LYS A 52 -17.56 30.43 1.33
N LEU A 53 -16.70 30.37 2.36
CA LEU A 53 -16.73 31.28 3.50
C LEU A 53 -16.04 32.63 3.23
N TRP A 54 -14.81 32.69 2.73
CA TRP A 54 -14.12 33.97 2.48
C TRP A 54 -12.86 33.82 1.59
N PRO A 55 -12.62 34.69 0.59
CA PRO A 55 -11.31 34.78 -0.04
C PRO A 55 -10.28 35.38 0.94
N ASN A 56 -9.15 34.71 1.14
CA ASN A 56 -8.08 35.23 2.00
C ASN A 56 -7.44 36.47 1.35
N PRO A 57 -7.41 37.63 2.02
CA PRO A 57 -6.65 38.79 1.52
C PRO A 57 -5.15 38.51 1.61
N THR A 58 -4.40 38.97 0.62
CA THR A 58 -2.94 38.87 0.63
C THR A 58 -2.38 40.15 1.25
N LEU A 59 -1.84 40.02 2.46
CA LEU A 59 -1.07 41.08 3.10
C LEU A 59 0.39 40.90 2.72
N SER A 60 0.91 41.83 1.91
CA SER A 60 2.34 41.88 1.59
C SER A 60 2.96 43.08 2.30
N ILE A 61 3.95 42.83 3.17
CA ILE A 61 4.77 43.89 3.74
C ILE A 61 5.81 44.22 2.68
N ALA A 62 5.58 45.28 1.91
CA ALA A 62 6.55 45.77 0.95
C ALA A 62 7.69 46.42 1.72
N GLU A 63 8.86 45.78 1.66
CA GLU A 63 10.21 46.21 2.04
C GLU A 63 10.32 47.24 3.18
N ILE A 64 10.89 46.79 4.30
CA ILE A 64 11.36 47.70 5.34
C ILE A 64 12.62 48.40 4.80
N ASN A 65 12.50 49.63 4.31
CA ASN A 65 13.67 50.42 3.91
C ASN A 65 14.42 50.89 5.16
N LEU A 66 15.51 50.19 5.50
CA LEU A 66 16.32 50.40 6.72
C LEU A 66 17.51 51.37 6.53
N TRP A 67 17.75 51.89 5.33
CA TRP A 67 18.90 52.75 5.03
C TRP A 67 18.46 54.15 4.60
N ASN A 68 19.10 55.17 5.19
CA ASN A 68 18.85 56.58 4.96
C ASN A 68 20.08 57.20 4.28
N THR A 69 20.00 57.48 2.98
CA THR A 69 21.02 58.27 2.27
C THR A 69 20.84 59.75 2.55
N GLY A 70 21.72 60.30 3.38
CA GLY A 70 22.10 61.71 3.36
C GLY A 70 21.04 62.67 3.90
N LYS A 71 21.34 63.24 5.08
CA LYS A 71 20.65 64.41 5.64
C LYS A 71 20.66 65.54 4.62
N GLU A 72 19.56 65.73 3.88
CA GLU A 72 19.19 67.06 3.37
C GLU A 72 17.75 67.14 2.85
N HIS A 73 17.05 66.03 2.57
CA HIS A 73 15.66 66.08 2.07
C HIS A 73 14.77 64.91 2.55
N SER A 74 14.80 64.56 3.85
CA SER A 74 13.89 63.55 4.41
C SER A 74 12.70 64.26 5.09
N GLU A 75 11.48 64.07 4.57
CA GLU A 75 10.25 64.50 5.28
C GLU A 75 10.11 63.70 6.57
N ASP A 76 10.00 64.39 7.71
CA ASP A 76 9.78 63.76 9.02
C ASP A 76 8.42 63.06 9.04
N LEU A 77 8.42 61.73 8.94
CA LEU A 77 7.22 60.92 9.09
C LEU A 77 6.86 60.80 10.59
N PRO A 78 5.56 60.80 10.95
CA PRO A 78 5.14 60.64 12.33
C PRO A 78 5.64 59.30 12.91
N PRO A 79 6.15 59.27 14.15
CA PRO A 79 6.76 58.08 14.70
C PRO A 79 5.74 56.94 14.87
N LEU A 80 6.11 55.73 14.46
CA LEU A 80 5.23 54.56 14.47
C LEU A 80 4.96 54.05 15.90
N PHE A 81 5.98 54.05 16.78
CA PHE A 81 5.84 53.73 18.21
C PHE A 81 6.87 54.50 19.05
N GLY A 82 6.43 55.40 19.93
CA GLY A 82 7.33 56.21 20.77
C GLY A 82 8.20 57.20 19.97
N ASN A 83 9.51 57.26 20.27
CA ASN A 83 10.49 58.08 19.51
C ASN A 83 11.15 57.32 18.33
N TRP A 84 10.68 56.11 18.01
CA TRP A 84 11.31 55.22 17.02
C TRP A 84 10.50 55.19 15.71
N GLY A 85 11.19 55.07 14.56
CA GLY A 85 10.58 54.93 13.23
C GLY A 85 10.47 56.21 12.37
N LYS A 86 11.05 57.35 12.79
CA LYS A 86 10.97 58.63 12.04
C LYS A 86 11.60 58.61 10.64
N THR A 87 12.51 57.65 10.37
CA THR A 87 13.23 57.52 9.09
C THR A 87 12.98 56.17 8.41
N THR A 88 11.98 55.41 8.84
CA THR A 88 11.69 54.07 8.31
C THR A 88 10.33 54.08 7.64
N GLN A 89 10.33 53.92 6.31
CA GLN A 89 9.09 53.74 5.56
C GLN A 89 8.69 52.27 5.63
N VAL A 90 7.59 51.98 6.32
CA VAL A 90 6.95 50.66 6.34
C VAL A 90 5.72 50.75 5.44
N SER A 91 5.79 50.17 4.24
CA SER A 91 4.63 50.06 3.36
C SER A 91 3.97 48.69 3.50
N ALA A 92 2.76 48.65 4.05
CA ALA A 92 1.91 47.47 3.99
C ALA A 92 0.95 47.60 2.81
N GLN A 93 1.00 46.64 1.88
CA GLN A 93 0.04 46.54 0.77
C GLN A 93 -1.00 45.48 1.12
N PHE A 94 -2.26 45.90 1.16
CA PHE A 94 -3.41 45.02 1.34
C PHE A 94 -4.09 44.85 0.00
N GLU A 95 -3.98 43.65 -0.58
CA GLU A 95 -4.63 43.31 -1.84
C GLU A 95 -5.79 42.35 -1.57
N GLN A 96 -6.99 42.73 -1.99
CA GLN A 96 -8.19 41.92 -1.88
C GLN A 96 -8.89 41.87 -3.24
N LEU A 97 -8.93 40.66 -3.82
CA LEU A 97 -9.67 40.40 -5.04
C LEU A 97 -11.18 40.44 -4.75
N ILE A 98 -11.91 41.36 -5.40
CA ILE A 98 -13.37 41.41 -5.34
C ILE A 98 -13.94 40.55 -6.48
N TYR A 99 -14.60 39.45 -6.12
CA TYR A 99 -15.26 38.57 -7.09
C TYR A 99 -16.77 38.84 -7.16
N THR A 100 -17.33 38.84 -8.37
CA THR A 100 -18.78 38.80 -8.57
C THR A 100 -19.35 37.48 -8.04
N ALA A 101 -20.59 37.49 -7.52
CA ALA A 101 -21.27 36.30 -6.99
C ALA A 101 -21.21 35.08 -7.94
N SER A 102 -21.37 35.29 -9.25
CA SER A 102 -21.28 34.22 -10.25
C SER A 102 -19.88 33.62 -10.38
N LYS A 103 -18.82 34.43 -10.27
CA LYS A 103 -17.42 33.97 -10.31
C LYS A 103 -17.08 33.17 -9.05
N LYS A 104 -17.55 33.63 -7.88
CA LYS A 104 -17.41 32.87 -6.61
C LYS A 104 -18.14 31.52 -6.68
N SER A 105 -19.38 31.51 -7.16
CA SER A 105 -20.13 30.26 -7.36
C SER A 105 -19.37 29.29 -8.26
N LYS A 106 -18.81 29.77 -9.38
CA LYS A 106 -18.02 28.94 -10.30
C LYS A 106 -16.74 28.41 -9.66
N LEU A 107 -16.03 29.20 -8.85
CA LEU A 107 -14.85 28.74 -8.11
C LEU A 107 -15.19 27.66 -7.09
N VAL A 108 -16.30 27.81 -6.37
CA VAL A 108 -16.81 26.77 -5.45
C VAL A 108 -17.16 25.50 -6.24
N SER A 109 -17.80 25.63 -7.41
CA SER A 109 -18.08 24.47 -8.27
C SER A 109 -16.82 23.79 -8.77
N ILE A 110 -15.78 24.54 -9.14
CA ILE A 110 -14.47 23.96 -9.53
C ILE A 110 -13.87 23.17 -8.38
N LYS A 111 -13.82 23.74 -7.16
CA LYS A 111 -13.28 23.04 -5.99
C LYS A 111 -14.06 21.78 -5.61
N LYS A 112 -15.38 21.77 -5.84
CA LYS A 112 -16.19 20.55 -5.68
C LYS A 112 -15.83 19.47 -6.69
N VAL A 113 -15.64 19.85 -7.96
CA VAL A 113 -15.20 18.91 -9.01
C VAL A 113 -13.82 18.37 -8.69
N ASP A 114 -12.88 19.20 -8.22
CA ASP A 114 -11.54 18.74 -7.82
C ASP A 114 -11.60 17.70 -6.69
N ARG A 115 -12.46 17.91 -5.71
CA ARG A 115 -12.71 16.95 -4.61
C ARG A 115 -13.35 15.65 -5.11
N GLU A 116 -14.28 15.74 -6.05
CA GLU A 116 -14.91 14.58 -6.67
C GLU A 116 -13.89 13.76 -7.47
N ILE A 117 -13.03 14.40 -8.26
CA ILE A 117 -11.92 13.76 -8.97
C ILE A 117 -11.00 13.02 -8.00
N ALA A 118 -10.59 13.66 -6.90
CA ALA A 118 -9.74 13.04 -5.88
C ALA A 118 -10.41 11.82 -5.23
N SER A 119 -11.72 11.89 -4.99
CA SER A 119 -12.52 10.79 -4.41
C SER A 119 -12.64 9.61 -5.38
N THR A 120 -12.94 9.88 -6.66
CA THR A 120 -13.00 8.84 -7.71
C THR A 120 -11.65 8.15 -7.89
N TYR A 121 -10.56 8.90 -7.89
CA TYR A 121 -9.21 8.35 -7.97
C TYR A 121 -8.87 7.46 -6.77
N PHE A 122 -9.26 7.87 -5.55
CA PHE A 122 -9.12 7.05 -4.35
C PHE A 122 -9.87 5.72 -4.46
N GLU A 123 -11.12 5.75 -4.90
CA GLU A 123 -11.94 4.56 -5.08
C GLU A 123 -11.33 3.58 -6.09
N GLU A 124 -10.83 4.11 -7.22
CA GLU A 124 -10.14 3.30 -8.23
C GLU A 124 -8.85 2.69 -7.69
N LEU A 125 -8.03 3.49 -7.00
CA LEU A 125 -6.79 3.03 -6.38
C LEU A 125 -7.07 1.92 -5.36
N LEU A 126 -8.05 2.11 -4.48
CA LEU A 126 -8.43 1.12 -3.47
C LEU A 126 -8.98 -0.16 -4.11
N ARG A 127 -9.77 -0.05 -5.18
CA ARG A 127 -10.27 -1.19 -5.96
C ARG A 127 -9.12 -1.99 -6.56
N ASN A 128 -8.16 -1.32 -7.19
CA ASN A 128 -6.99 -1.96 -7.80
C ASN A 128 -6.11 -2.62 -6.74
N LEU A 129 -5.84 -1.94 -5.62
CA LEU A 129 -5.07 -2.51 -4.52
C LEU A 129 -5.76 -3.74 -3.90
N LYS A 130 -7.09 -3.70 -3.70
CA LYS A 130 -7.86 -4.87 -3.24
C LYS A 130 -7.75 -6.04 -4.22
N TYR A 131 -7.81 -5.77 -5.51
CA TYR A 131 -7.68 -6.79 -6.56
C TYR A 131 -6.29 -7.44 -6.53
N GLU A 132 -5.22 -6.63 -6.55
CA GLU A 132 -3.84 -7.10 -6.45
C GLU A 132 -3.62 -7.91 -5.17
N PHE A 133 -4.07 -7.40 -4.02
CA PHE A 133 -3.95 -8.09 -2.73
C PHE A 133 -4.63 -9.47 -2.74
N ARG A 134 -5.85 -9.56 -3.28
CA ARG A 134 -6.59 -10.83 -3.41
C ARG A 134 -5.91 -11.82 -4.35
N ASN A 135 -5.31 -11.34 -5.43
CA ASN A 135 -4.53 -12.16 -6.35
C ASN A 135 -3.29 -12.71 -5.66
N SER A 136 -2.53 -11.86 -4.96
CA SER A 136 -1.36 -12.28 -4.19
C SER A 136 -1.76 -13.34 -3.13
N LEU A 137 -2.84 -13.14 -2.37
CA LEU A 137 -3.33 -14.16 -1.42
C LEU A 137 -3.65 -15.49 -2.12
N THR A 138 -4.28 -15.45 -3.28
CA THR A 138 -4.63 -16.65 -4.05
C THR A 138 -3.38 -17.37 -4.56
N GLU A 139 -2.41 -16.64 -5.08
CA GLU A 139 -1.14 -17.20 -5.53
C GLU A 139 -0.31 -17.78 -4.37
N LEU A 140 -0.34 -17.14 -3.18
CA LEU A 140 0.27 -17.69 -1.97
C LEU A 140 -0.30 -19.07 -1.63
N GLN A 141 -1.63 -19.18 -1.61
CA GLN A 141 -2.32 -20.44 -1.32
C GLN A 141 -2.01 -21.50 -2.39
N PHE A 142 -2.00 -21.11 -3.66
CA PHE A 142 -1.59 -22.01 -4.74
C PHE A 142 -0.16 -22.55 -4.54
N LEU A 143 0.80 -21.70 -4.18
CA LEU A 143 2.18 -22.11 -3.90
C LEU A 143 2.28 -23.03 -2.67
N GLN A 144 1.50 -22.77 -1.61
CA GLN A 144 1.43 -23.65 -0.43
C GLN A 144 0.91 -25.05 -0.79
N GLN A 145 -0.15 -25.13 -1.60
CA GLN A 145 -0.70 -26.41 -2.05
C GLN A 145 0.27 -27.13 -3.00
N LYS A 146 0.94 -26.40 -3.90
CA LYS A 146 1.98 -26.93 -4.77
C LYS A 146 3.15 -27.50 -3.95
N GLU A 147 3.59 -26.81 -2.90
CA GLU A 147 4.62 -27.31 -1.99
C GLU A 147 4.19 -28.62 -1.31
N LYS A 148 2.97 -28.68 -0.79
CA LYS A 148 2.40 -29.89 -0.16
C LYS A 148 2.40 -31.07 -1.12
N LEU A 149 2.02 -30.84 -2.38
CA LEU A 149 2.05 -31.85 -3.43
C LEU A 149 3.48 -32.36 -3.70
N TYR A 150 4.46 -31.47 -3.88
CA TYR A 150 5.85 -31.88 -4.13
C TYR A 150 6.50 -32.58 -2.94
N LYS A 151 6.16 -32.20 -1.70
CA LYS A 151 6.58 -32.93 -0.49
C LYS A 151 6.05 -34.36 -0.49
N ASN A 152 4.77 -34.54 -0.82
CA ASN A 152 4.16 -35.87 -0.93
C ASN A 152 4.81 -36.72 -2.06
N LEU A 153 5.05 -36.13 -3.23
CA LEU A 153 5.75 -36.80 -4.34
C LEU A 153 7.17 -37.22 -3.93
N THR A 154 7.90 -36.35 -3.21
CA THR A 154 9.26 -36.65 -2.74
C THR A 154 9.24 -37.80 -1.73
N ALA A 155 8.32 -37.79 -0.76
CA ALA A 155 8.19 -38.88 0.21
C ALA A 155 7.86 -40.23 -0.46
N ASN A 156 6.99 -40.22 -1.48
CA ASN A 156 6.67 -41.42 -2.25
C ASN A 156 7.87 -41.91 -3.09
N LEU A 157 8.60 -40.99 -3.71
CA LEU A 157 9.80 -41.30 -4.48
C LEU A 157 10.91 -41.88 -3.58
N GLU A 158 11.06 -41.40 -2.36
CA GLU A 158 12.03 -41.96 -1.39
C GLU A 158 11.72 -43.41 -1.00
N ARG A 159 10.44 -43.75 -0.83
CA ARG A 159 10.00 -45.13 -0.62
C ARG A 159 10.33 -46.00 -1.83
N LEU A 160 10.09 -45.49 -3.04
CA LEU A 160 10.38 -46.18 -4.29
C LEU A 160 11.89 -46.40 -4.47
N ILE A 161 12.72 -45.39 -4.21
CA ILE A 161 14.19 -45.51 -4.24
C ILE A 161 14.67 -46.58 -3.24
N SER A 162 14.07 -46.64 -2.04
CA SER A 162 14.41 -47.66 -1.04
C SER A 162 14.07 -49.07 -1.53
N GLY A 163 12.91 -49.27 -2.18
CA GLY A 163 12.56 -50.54 -2.81
C GLY A 163 13.52 -50.94 -3.93
N PHE A 164 13.89 -49.99 -4.81
CA PHE A 164 14.84 -50.22 -5.90
C PHE A 164 16.25 -50.52 -5.38
N LYS A 165 16.69 -49.90 -4.27
CA LYS A 165 17.96 -50.25 -3.61
C LYS A 165 18.01 -51.71 -3.22
N ASN A 166 16.93 -52.24 -2.65
CA ASN A 166 16.85 -53.64 -2.25
C ASN A 166 16.89 -54.58 -3.48
N GLN A 167 16.16 -54.24 -4.55
CA GLN A 167 16.17 -55.00 -5.81
C GLN A 167 17.55 -54.99 -6.48
N LEU A 168 18.29 -53.88 -6.39
CA LEU A 168 19.65 -53.78 -6.91
C LEU A 168 20.63 -54.67 -6.15
N GLN A 169 20.49 -54.75 -4.82
CA GLN A 169 21.30 -55.66 -3.99
C GLN A 169 21.04 -57.13 -4.36
N GLN A 170 19.81 -57.46 -4.73
CA GLN A 170 19.42 -58.78 -5.24
C GLN A 170 19.84 -59.02 -6.71
N LYS A 171 20.47 -58.04 -7.37
CA LYS A 171 20.89 -58.06 -8.78
C LYS A 171 19.73 -58.19 -9.80
N ASN A 172 18.51 -57.81 -9.41
CA ASN A 172 17.33 -57.88 -10.27
C ASN A 172 17.18 -56.68 -11.21
N ILE A 173 17.89 -55.56 -10.93
CA ILE A 173 17.78 -54.32 -11.70
C ILE A 173 19.15 -53.71 -12.02
N SER A 174 19.17 -52.78 -12.97
CA SER A 174 20.38 -52.05 -13.33
C SER A 174 20.67 -50.89 -12.36
N LYS A 175 21.95 -50.54 -12.19
CA LYS A 175 22.34 -49.32 -11.45
C LYS A 175 21.78 -48.04 -12.09
N SER A 176 21.57 -48.06 -13.41
CA SER A 176 21.07 -46.92 -14.19
C SER A 176 19.67 -46.49 -13.75
N GLU A 177 18.77 -47.44 -13.48
CA GLU A 177 17.42 -47.14 -12.99
C GLU A 177 17.43 -46.41 -11.65
N LEU A 178 18.27 -46.86 -10.71
CA LEU A 178 18.42 -46.21 -9.41
C LEU A 178 18.93 -44.78 -9.55
N VAL A 179 19.92 -44.55 -10.43
CA VAL A 179 20.46 -43.21 -10.71
C VAL A 179 19.39 -42.29 -11.30
N ARG A 180 18.54 -42.79 -12.22
CA ARG A 180 17.41 -42.02 -12.78
C ARG A 180 16.45 -41.55 -11.69
N LEU A 181 16.11 -42.42 -10.74
CA LEU A 181 15.23 -42.08 -9.62
C LEU A 181 15.87 -41.05 -8.67
N GLN A 182 17.17 -41.17 -8.42
CA GLN A 182 17.92 -40.18 -7.63
C GLN A 182 17.96 -38.81 -8.32
N PHE A 183 18.15 -38.79 -9.64
CA PHE A 183 18.07 -37.57 -10.43
C PHE A 183 16.68 -36.93 -10.35
N LEU A 184 15.61 -37.73 -10.46
CA LEU A 184 14.24 -37.25 -10.29
C LEU A 184 14.00 -36.62 -8.91
N LYS A 185 14.59 -37.20 -7.85
CA LYS A 185 14.54 -36.61 -6.50
C LYS A 185 15.21 -35.23 -6.45
N ILE A 186 16.37 -35.06 -7.10
CA ILE A 186 17.05 -33.76 -7.19
C ILE A 186 16.17 -32.75 -7.94
N GLN A 187 15.49 -33.17 -9.02
CA GLN A 187 14.55 -32.30 -9.74
C GLN A 187 13.40 -31.83 -8.84
N PHE A 188 12.80 -32.73 -8.04
CA PHE A 188 11.75 -32.35 -7.10
C PHE A 188 12.24 -31.42 -6.00
N GLN A 189 13.45 -31.63 -5.48
CA GLN A 189 14.07 -30.71 -4.52
C GLN A 189 14.30 -29.32 -5.12
N LYS A 190 14.75 -29.26 -6.38
CA LYS A 190 14.87 -28.00 -7.12
C LYS A 190 13.51 -27.29 -7.24
N GLN A 191 12.45 -28.01 -7.59
CA GLN A 191 11.10 -27.46 -7.66
C GLN A 191 10.61 -26.92 -6.31
N ILE A 192 10.87 -27.61 -5.20
CA ILE A 192 10.55 -27.13 -3.85
C ILE A 192 11.28 -25.82 -3.55
N ASN A 193 12.58 -25.73 -3.87
CA ASN A 193 13.36 -24.52 -3.67
C ASN A 193 12.84 -23.33 -4.51
N GLU A 194 12.43 -23.58 -5.76
CA GLU A 194 11.80 -22.56 -6.62
C GLU A 194 10.47 -22.08 -6.01
N ILE A 195 9.64 -22.99 -5.49
CA ILE A 195 8.39 -22.65 -4.80
C ILE A 195 8.67 -21.80 -3.56
N HIS A 196 9.68 -22.15 -2.76
CA HIS A 196 10.07 -21.37 -1.57
C HIS A 196 10.53 -19.97 -1.95
N LYS A 197 11.33 -19.83 -3.01
CA LYS A 197 11.77 -18.52 -3.51
C LYS A 197 10.58 -17.66 -3.89
N ASN A 198 9.66 -18.18 -4.69
CA ASN A 198 8.48 -17.44 -5.16
C ASN A 198 7.57 -17.06 -3.97
N ARG A 199 7.36 -17.99 -3.04
CA ARG A 199 6.59 -17.73 -1.83
C ARG A 199 7.20 -16.60 -1.00
N ASN A 200 8.53 -16.57 -0.84
CA ASN A 200 9.20 -15.55 -0.06
C ASN A 200 9.08 -14.16 -0.68
N VAL A 201 9.14 -14.06 -2.02
CA VAL A 201 8.89 -12.80 -2.75
C VAL A 201 7.48 -12.32 -2.46
N LEU A 202 6.50 -13.19 -2.63
CA LEU A 202 5.09 -12.85 -2.48
C LEU A 202 4.72 -12.50 -1.02
N VAL A 203 5.26 -13.24 -0.04
CA VAL A 203 5.10 -12.91 1.38
C VAL A 203 5.71 -11.54 1.71
N LYS A 204 6.83 -11.17 1.08
CA LYS A 204 7.44 -9.85 1.27
C LYS A 204 6.51 -8.73 0.75
N GLU A 205 5.88 -8.94 -0.41
CA GLU A 205 4.92 -7.99 -0.98
C GLU A 205 3.67 -7.86 -0.09
N LEU A 206 3.10 -8.99 0.34
CA LEU A 206 1.95 -9.00 1.26
C LEU A 206 2.26 -8.32 2.60
N LYS A 207 3.47 -8.48 3.14
CA LYS A 207 3.90 -7.77 4.37
C LYS A 207 3.90 -6.26 4.18
N LEU A 208 4.42 -5.80 3.04
CA LEU A 208 4.44 -4.38 2.71
C LEU A 208 3.01 -3.85 2.58
N LEU A 209 2.13 -4.59 1.89
CA LEU A 209 0.73 -4.22 1.76
C LEU A 209 -0.02 -4.26 3.09
N MET A 210 0.31 -5.11 4.05
CA MET A 210 -0.35 -5.11 5.37
C MET A 210 0.34 -4.23 6.42
N ALA A 211 1.40 -3.50 6.04
CA ALA A 211 2.27 -2.74 6.94
C ALA A 211 2.78 -3.58 8.15
N GLN A 212 3.10 -4.85 7.93
CA GLN A 212 3.54 -5.79 8.97
C GLN A 212 5.06 -5.80 9.14
N SER A 213 5.53 -6.15 10.34
CA SER A 213 6.96 -6.29 10.63
C SER A 213 7.64 -7.31 9.69
N PRO A 214 8.89 -7.06 9.25
CA PRO A 214 9.66 -8.00 8.45
C PRO A 214 9.85 -9.37 9.12
N GLU A 215 9.83 -9.42 10.46
CA GLU A 215 10.13 -10.62 11.27
C GLU A 215 8.96 -11.60 11.40
N THR A 216 7.73 -11.15 11.10
CA THR A 216 6.52 -11.98 11.22
C THR A 216 6.46 -13.03 10.10
N PHE A 217 6.24 -14.30 10.40
CA PHE A 217 6.01 -15.31 9.36
C PHE A 217 4.53 -15.41 9.05
N ILE A 218 4.12 -15.17 7.80
CA ILE A 218 2.71 -15.28 7.40
C ILE A 218 2.47 -16.64 6.78
N VAL A 219 1.53 -17.38 7.34
CA VAL A 219 1.02 -18.64 6.77
C VAL A 219 -0.48 -18.50 6.67
N LEU A 220 -1.01 -18.56 5.45
CA LEU A 220 -2.45 -18.57 5.25
C LEU A 220 -3.02 -19.93 5.66
N THR A 221 -4.13 -19.89 6.40
CA THR A 221 -4.93 -21.09 6.67
C THR A 221 -5.78 -21.45 5.44
N ASP A 222 -6.18 -22.72 5.35
CA ASP A 222 -7.12 -23.19 4.32
C ASP A 222 -8.55 -22.68 4.58
N GLU A 223 -8.80 -22.03 5.72
CA GLU A 223 -10.09 -21.46 6.09
C GLU A 223 -10.50 -20.32 5.15
N GLY A 224 -11.68 -20.46 4.52
CA GLY A 224 -12.22 -19.50 3.56
C GLY A 224 -11.69 -19.67 2.13
N PHE A 225 -10.94 -20.73 1.83
CA PHE A 225 -10.61 -21.14 0.46
C PHE A 225 -11.57 -22.24 -0.01
N GLU A 226 -12.79 -21.86 -0.36
CA GLU A 226 -13.72 -22.75 -1.05
C GLU A 226 -13.67 -22.47 -2.55
N MET A 227 -13.06 -23.36 -3.32
CA MET A 227 -13.14 -23.32 -4.78
C MET A 227 -14.54 -23.77 -5.21
N ASN A 228 -15.51 -22.86 -5.13
CA ASN A 228 -16.88 -23.14 -5.56
C ASN A 228 -17.01 -22.97 -7.08
N LEU A 229 -16.60 -24.01 -7.82
CA LEU A 229 -16.68 -24.03 -9.28
C LEU A 229 -18.14 -23.90 -9.78
N GLN A 230 -19.12 -24.36 -9.00
CA GLN A 230 -20.54 -24.26 -9.35
C GLN A 230 -21.06 -22.82 -9.34
N GLN A 231 -20.45 -21.92 -8.57
CA GLN A 231 -20.78 -20.49 -8.63
C GLN A 231 -20.23 -19.84 -9.89
N VAL A 232 -19.03 -20.25 -10.33
CA VAL A 232 -18.40 -19.73 -11.56
C VAL A 232 -19.19 -20.12 -12.80
N GLU A 233 -19.71 -21.36 -12.85
CA GLU A 233 -20.55 -21.84 -13.96
C GLU A 233 -21.89 -21.10 -14.09
N LYS A 234 -22.37 -20.47 -13.02
CA LYS A 234 -23.62 -19.69 -13.00
C LYS A 234 -23.43 -18.23 -13.41
N LEU A 235 -22.19 -17.79 -13.66
CA LEU A 235 -21.91 -16.40 -14.01
C LEU A 235 -22.31 -16.12 -15.46
N ASN A 236 -23.22 -15.17 -15.64
CA ASN A 236 -23.64 -14.68 -16.95
C ASN A 236 -22.79 -13.47 -17.36
N HIS A 237 -22.08 -13.57 -18.47
CA HIS A 237 -21.13 -12.53 -18.92
C HIS A 237 -21.77 -11.14 -19.14
N PRO A 238 -22.89 -10.99 -19.87
CA PRO A 238 -23.57 -9.70 -20.02
C PRO A 238 -24.03 -9.08 -18.69
N GLU A 239 -24.50 -9.89 -17.73
CA GLU A 239 -24.86 -9.38 -16.40
C GLU A 239 -23.65 -8.81 -15.66
N LEU A 240 -22.49 -9.48 -15.76
CA LEU A 240 -21.24 -8.98 -15.17
C LEU A 240 -20.78 -7.66 -15.79
N ILE A 241 -20.96 -7.49 -17.11
CA ILE A 241 -20.66 -6.23 -17.80
C ILE A 241 -21.55 -5.12 -17.27
N GLN A 242 -22.85 -5.37 -17.13
CA GLN A 242 -23.79 -4.38 -16.61
C GLN A 242 -23.43 -3.98 -15.17
N ILE A 243 -23.17 -4.96 -14.30
CA ILE A 243 -22.73 -4.72 -12.91
C ILE A 243 -21.43 -3.91 -12.89
N ALA A 244 -20.50 -4.17 -13.82
CA ALA A 244 -19.26 -3.41 -13.93
C ALA A 244 -19.51 -1.94 -14.31
N PHE A 245 -20.40 -1.66 -15.26
CA PHE A 245 -20.76 -0.29 -15.64
C PHE A 245 -21.43 0.49 -14.50
N GLU A 246 -22.26 -0.17 -13.69
CA GLU A 246 -22.98 0.46 -12.58
C GLU A 246 -22.05 0.81 -11.39
N ASN A 247 -21.03 -0.01 -11.16
CA ASN A 247 -20.15 0.08 -9.98
C ASN A 247 -18.78 0.72 -10.24
N ARG A 248 -18.43 1.02 -11.49
CA ARG A 248 -17.19 1.73 -11.83
C ARG A 248 -17.32 3.22 -11.56
N SER A 249 -16.58 3.69 -10.57
CA SER A 249 -16.47 5.10 -10.19
C SER A 249 -15.87 5.98 -11.30
N ASP A 250 -14.97 5.43 -12.11
CA ASP A 250 -14.29 6.11 -13.21
C ASP A 250 -15.18 6.38 -14.45
N LEU A 251 -16.37 5.77 -14.51
CA LEU A 251 -17.34 5.96 -15.57
C LEU A 251 -18.50 6.91 -15.19
N LYS A 252 -18.51 7.41 -13.95
CA LYS A 252 -19.49 8.37 -13.43
C LYS A 252 -18.97 9.79 -13.59
#